data_AF-A0A2S9F5E8-F1
#
_entry.id   AF-A0A2S9F5E8-F1
#
_cell.length_a   1.000
_cell.length_b   1.000
_cell.length_c   1.000
_cell.angle_alpha   90.00
_cell.angle_beta   90.00
_cell.angle_gamma   90.00
#
_symmetry.space_group_name_H-M   'P 1'
#
loop_
_entity.id
_entity.type
_entity.pdbx_description
1 polymer ?
#
loop_
_entity_poly.entity_id
_entity_poly.type
_entity_poly.pdbx_seq_one_letter_code
_entity_poly.pdbx_strand_id
1 'polypeptide(L)' 'MTQALTEQLADIVGSAYVSTDADVLDGRSIDHTGRYRGHASALVRPGTTDEVAAVLRACRDAGVSVTVQGGR' A
#
# COMPACT_ATOMS: atom_id res chain seq x y z
N MET A 1 9.84 -3.29 3.34
CA MET A 1 8.92 -2.84 4.41
C MET A 1 9.38 -3.43 5.72
N THR A 2 9.43 -2.66 6.80
CA THR A 2 9.66 -3.21 8.15
C THR A 2 8.34 -3.75 8.70
N GLN A 3 8.40 -4.75 9.58
CA GLN A 3 7.22 -5.28 10.27
C GLN A 3 6.47 -4.17 11.03
N ALA A 4 7.21 -3.28 11.70
CA ALA A 4 6.66 -2.15 12.43
C ALA A 4 5.83 -1.21 11.55
N LEU A 5 6.26 -0.94 10.31
CA LEU A 5 5.47 -0.10 9.41
C LEU A 5 4.20 -0.82 8.90
N THR A 6 4.27 -2.12 8.63
CA THR A 6 3.08 -2.89 8.23
C THR A 6 2.02 -2.90 9.35
N GLU A 7 2.45 -3.07 10.61
CA GLU A 7 1.57 -3.00 11.78
C GLU A 7 0.98 -1.60 11.95
N GLN A 8 1.80 -0.55 11.86
CA GLN A 8 1.32 0.83 11.93
C GLN A 8 0.30 1.15 10.82
N LEU A 9 0.51 0.64 9.61
CA LEU A 9 -0.46 0.80 8.52
C LEU A 9 -1.77 0.07 8.82
N ALA A 10 -1.70 -1.13 9.41
CA ALA A 10 -2.87 -1.89 9.84
C ALA A 10 -3.64 -1.21 10.98
N ASP A 11 -2.96 -0.49 11.88
CA ASP A 11 -3.62 0.31 12.92
C ASP A 11 -4.39 1.50 12.33
N ILE A 12 -3.93 2.06 11.20
CA ILE A 12 -4.58 3.20 10.53
C ILE A 12 -5.82 2.76 9.76
N VAL A 13 -5.70 1.73 8.92
CA VAL A 13 -6.77 1.34 7.98
C VAL A 13 -7.52 0.08 8.39
N GLY A 14 -7.06 -0.64 9.41
CA GLY A 14 -7.49 -1.99 9.75
C GLY A 14 -6.69 -3.07 9.02
N SER A 15 -6.35 -4.16 9.71
CA SER A 15 -5.53 -5.26 9.17
C SER A 15 -6.11 -5.91 7.90
N ALA A 16 -7.43 -5.97 7.78
CA ALA A 16 -8.11 -6.48 6.58
C ALA A 16 -7.85 -5.64 5.32
N TYR A 17 -7.37 -4.40 5.48
CA TYR A 17 -7.11 -3.46 4.39
C TYR A 17 -5.61 -3.26 4.10
N VAL A 18 -4.75 -4.09 4.70
CA VAL A 18 -3.33 -4.20 4.41
C VAL A 18 -3.02 -5.61 3.90
N SER A 19 -2.38 -5.72 2.75
CA SER A 19 -1.95 -7.01 2.19
C SER A 19 -0.47 -6.99 1.87
N THR A 20 0.23 -8.03 2.30
CA THR A 20 1.62 -8.37 1.93
C THR A 20 1.68 -9.69 1.16
N ASP A 21 0.53 -10.22 0.75
CA ASP A 21 0.41 -11.46 0.00
C ASP A 21 1.00 -11.30 -1.41
N ALA A 22 1.88 -12.22 -1.81
CA ALA A 22 2.62 -12.09 -3.05
C ALA A 22 1.72 -12.12 -4.30
N ASP A 23 0.67 -12.95 -4.30
CA ASP A 23 -0.23 -13.08 -5.45
C ASP A 23 -1.13 -11.83 -5.58
N VAL A 24 -1.58 -11.28 -4.46
CA VAL A 24 -2.31 -10.00 -4.42
C VAL A 24 -1.43 -8.86 -4.94
N LEU A 25 -0.17 -8.78 -4.49
CA LEU A 25 0.76 -7.74 -4.88
C LEU A 25 1.13 -7.84 -6.37
N ASP A 26 1.37 -9.03 -6.89
CA ASP A 26 1.66 -9.26 -8.31
C ASP A 26 0.51 -8.78 -9.21
N GLY A 27 -0.73 -9.08 -8.82
CA GLY A 27 -1.94 -8.65 -9.55
C GLY A 27 -2.18 -7.14 -9.53
N ARG A 28 -1.63 -6.43 -8.54
CA ARG A 28 -1.76 -4.97 -8.35
C ARG A 28 -0.54 -4.17 -8.77
N SER A 29 0.59 -4.84 -9.03
CA SER A 29 1.83 -4.20 -9.45
C SER A 29 1.97 -4.08 -10.97
N ILE A 30 0.94 -4.42 -11.74
CA ILE A 30 0.92 -4.30 -13.21
C ILE A 30 0.01 -3.14 -13.61
N ASP A 31 0.53 -2.27 -14.47
CA ASP A 31 -0.23 -1.14 -14.99
C ASP A 31 -1.35 -1.57 -15.97
N HIS A 32 -2.21 -0.63 -16.35
CA HIS A 32 -3.34 -0.92 -17.25
C HIS A 32 -2.91 -1.36 -18.66
N THR A 33 -1.68 -1.03 -19.09
CA THR A 33 -1.15 -1.46 -20.39
C THR A 33 -0.59 -2.89 -20.36
N GLY A 34 -0.35 -3.44 -19.17
CA GLY A 34 0.32 -4.73 -18.98
C GLY A 34 1.83 -4.70 -19.26
N ARG A 35 2.40 -3.54 -19.63
CA ARG A 35 3.81 -3.42 -20.03
C ARG A 35 4.72 -3.14 -18.85
N TYR A 36 4.22 -2.45 -17.83
CA TYR A 36 5.02 -2.04 -16.69
C TYR A 36 4.64 -2.85 -15.46
N ARG A 37 5.66 -3.43 -14.82
CA ARG A 37 5.54 -4.16 -13.56
C ARG A 37 6.41 -3.51 -12.49
N GLY A 38 5.78 -3.10 -11.40
CA GLY A 38 6.45 -2.68 -10.18
C GLY A 38 6.69 -3.85 -9.22
N HIS A 39 7.33 -3.56 -8.09
CA HIS A 39 7.48 -4.49 -6.99
C HIS A 39 7.07 -3.80 -5.69
N ALA A 40 5.80 -3.97 -5.31
CA ALA A 40 5.26 -3.41 -4.08
C ALA A 40 5.57 -4.34 -2.90
N SER A 41 5.87 -3.78 -1.73
CA SER A 41 6.06 -4.53 -0.49
C SER A 41 4.79 -4.63 0.37
N ALA A 42 3.77 -3.83 0.07
CA ALA A 42 2.46 -3.85 0.70
C ALA A 42 1.43 -3.15 -0.19
N LEU A 43 0.18 -3.57 -0.09
CA LEU A 43 -1.00 -2.90 -0.62
C LEU A 43 -1.84 -2.39 0.56
N VAL A 44 -2.20 -1.11 0.54
CA VAL A 44 -3.02 -0.47 1.58
C VAL A 44 -4.26 0.13 0.93
N ARG A 45 -5.44 -0.12 1.52
CA ARG A 45 -6.75 0.29 0.97
C ARG A 45 -7.50 1.21 1.94
N PRO A 46 -7.11 2.48 2.05
CA PRO A 46 -7.80 3.44 2.92
C PRO A 46 -9.22 3.74 2.42
N GLY A 47 -10.16 3.89 3.35
CA GLY A 47 -11.57 4.20 3.11
C GLY A 47 -11.92 5.68 3.25
N THR A 48 -11.03 6.49 3.85
CA THR A 48 -11.25 7.92 4.09
C THR A 48 -10.04 8.78 3.74
N THR A 49 -10.24 10.09 3.56
CA THR A 49 -9.14 11.05 3.33
C THR A 49 -8.20 11.15 4.53
N ASP A 50 -8.70 10.97 5.74
CA ASP A 50 -7.89 11.01 6.96
C ASP A 50 -6.96 9.81 7.06
N GLU A 51 -7.45 8.63 6.70
CA GLU A 51 -6.64 7.42 6.56
C GLU A 51 -5.58 7.58 5.46
N VAL A 52 -5.92 8.13 4.30
CA VAL A 52 -4.94 8.44 3.24
C VAL A 52 -3.83 9.33 3.78
N ALA A 53 -4.19 10.42 4.47
CA ALA A 53 -3.23 11.35 5.02
C ALA A 53 -2.34 10.69 6.09
N ALA A 54 -2.90 9.82 6.93
CA ALA A 54 -2.15 9.08 7.95
C ALA A 54 -1.18 8.05 7.33
N VAL A 55 -1.62 7.29 6.34
CA VAL A 55 -0.77 6.33 5.59
C VAL A 55 0.40 7.05 4.92
N LEU A 56 0.14 8.17 4.24
CA LEU A 56 1.20 8.93 3.56
C LEU A 56 2.22 9.51 4.55
N ARG A 57 1.79 9.93 5.75
CA ARG A 57 2.70 10.36 6.82
C ARG A 57 3.56 9.21 7.32
N ALA A 58 2.97 8.07 7.67
CA ALA A 58 3.70 6.90 8.15
C ALA A 58 4.75 6.40 7.13
N CYS A 59 4.39 6.33 5.85
CA CYS A 59 5.34 5.96 4.79
C CYS A 59 6.46 6.99 4.62
N ARG A 60 6.15 8.29 4.71
CA ARG A 60 7.16 9.36 4.64
C ARG A 60 8.17 9.28 5.78
N ASP A 61 7.68 9.12 7.01
CA ASP A 61 8.52 9.05 8.21
C ASP A 61 9.46 7.83 8.18
N ALA A 62 9.01 6.76 7.54
CA ALA A 62 9.81 5.55 7.31
C ALA A 62 10.67 5.59 6.02
N GLY A 63 10.60 6.66 5.22
CA GLY A 63 11.34 6.79 3.96
C GLY A 63 10.89 5.83 2.85
N VAL A 64 9.63 5.36 2.89
CA VAL A 64 9.07 4.42 1.92
C VAL A 64 8.34 5.15 0.80
N SER A 65 8.67 4.82 -0.46
CA SER A 65 7.99 5.34 -1.63
C SER A 65 6.56 4.81 -1.74
N VAL A 66 5.63 5.66 -2.18
CA VAL A 66 4.22 5.31 -2.36
C VAL A 66 3.82 5.52 -3.82
N THR A 67 3.21 4.49 -4.40
CA THR A 67 2.52 4.58 -5.70
C THR A 67 1.03 4.57 -5.46
N VAL A 68 0.32 5.56 -5.97
CA VAL A 68 -1.15 5.59 -5.92
C VAL A 68 -1.73 4.78 -7.08
N GLN A 69 -2.77 4.00 -6.79
CA GLN A 69 -3.47 3.21 -7.80
C GLN A 69 -4.97 3.49 -7.70
N GLY A 70 -5.59 3.86 -8.83
CA GLY A 70 -7.04 4.01 -8.98
C GLY A 70 -7.55 3.31 -10.25
N GLY A 71 -8.86 3.22 -10.42
CA GLY A 71 -9.48 2.78 -11.68
C GLY A 71 -9.45 1.28 -12.00
N ARG A 72 -9.46 0.39 -11.01
CA ARG A 72 -9.60 -1.06 -11.22
C ARG A 72 -10.13 -1.83 -10.01
#